data_AF-A0A8T5UN17-F1
#
_entry.id   AF-A0A8T5UN17-F1
#
_cell.length_a   1.000
_cell.length_b   1.000
_cell.length_c   1.000
_cell.angle_alpha   90.00
_cell.angle_beta   90.00
_cell.angle_gamma   90.00
#
_symmetry.space_group_name_H-M   'P 1'
#
loop_
_entity.id
_entity.type
_entity.pdbx_description
1 polymer ?
#
loop_
_entity_poly.entity_id
_entity_poly.type
_entity_poly.pdbx_seq_one_letter_code
_entity_poly.pdbx_strand_id
1 'polypeptide(L)'
;MDDIQHNKERIWKIRDYIQELEDIKEGIIHFLNSRKKLDEVTKNLWISDVKDFYYNTVAAWEMLSSASKGSIKDLENSKNFLHLARGRLSKSISELKYYEEDLVDNLVKEVEISFEKCWGAFHFEFKRLAPRMKIIKPIARIVKVSDSEYHLPCLVCGKISVKYNIGFGRFDDLESLVYTGITHSRSLRRDLANELFVNMKNENILGIHQFMQKYHSPEGLDAYCPQCDKIYCWEHYEAREEYDDGFYDCTYGTCPNGHRRMIDD
;
A
#
# COMPACT_ATOMS: atom_id res chain seq x y z
N MET A 1 -22.35 -26.43 4.46
CA MET A 1 -22.21 -26.41 2.99
C MET A 1 -22.68 -25.06 2.42
N ASP A 2 -23.72 -24.47 3.01
CA ASP A 2 -24.35 -23.24 2.51
C ASP A 2 -23.44 -22.01 2.50
N ASP A 3 -22.57 -21.83 3.50
CA ASP A 3 -21.64 -20.67 3.55
C ASP A 3 -20.64 -20.63 2.40
N ILE A 4 -20.17 -21.80 1.94
CA ILE A 4 -19.19 -21.89 0.84
C ILE A 4 -19.86 -21.50 -0.48
N GLN A 5 -21.09 -21.98 -0.72
CA GLN A 5 -21.83 -21.66 -1.94
C GLN A 5 -22.18 -20.17 -1.99
N HIS A 6 -22.63 -19.61 -0.87
CA HIS A 6 -22.94 -18.19 -0.77
C HIS A 6 -21.71 -17.28 -0.97
N ASN A 7 -20.53 -17.69 -0.46
CA ASN A 7 -19.29 -16.96 -0.70
C ASN A 7 -18.88 -16.98 -2.18
N LYS A 8 -19.04 -18.11 -2.87
CA LYS A 8 -18.74 -18.22 -4.31
C LYS A 8 -19.57 -17.26 -5.14
N GLU A 9 -20.89 -17.23 -4.94
CA GLU A 9 -21.78 -16.34 -5.69
C GLU A 9 -21.44 -14.86 -5.49
N ARG A 10 -21.06 -14.48 -4.27
CA ARG A 10 -20.65 -13.09 -3.98
C ARG A 10 -19.33 -12.71 -4.62
N ILE A 11 -18.31 -13.54 -4.50
CA ILE A 11 -16.99 -13.31 -5.14
C ILE A 11 -17.12 -13.34 -6.66
N TRP A 12 -18.06 -14.12 -7.20
CA TRP A 12 -18.33 -14.15 -8.63
C TRP A 12 -18.78 -12.79 -9.18
N LYS A 13 -19.52 -11.99 -8.40
CA LYS A 13 -19.93 -10.63 -8.84
C LYS A 13 -18.76 -9.69 -9.10
N ILE A 14 -17.60 -9.92 -8.48
CA ILE A 14 -16.38 -9.14 -8.77
C ILE A 14 -15.95 -9.36 -10.23
N ARG A 15 -16.22 -10.54 -10.80
CA ARG A 15 -15.90 -10.86 -12.19
C ARG A 15 -16.62 -9.96 -13.18
N ASP A 16 -17.84 -9.54 -12.87
CA ASP A 16 -18.60 -8.64 -13.73
C ASP A 16 -17.87 -7.29 -13.88
N TYR A 17 -17.32 -6.75 -12.80
CA TYR A 17 -16.49 -5.53 -12.85
C TYR A 17 -15.15 -5.76 -13.57
N ILE A 18 -14.55 -6.95 -13.42
CA ILE A 18 -13.32 -7.29 -14.15
C ILE A 18 -13.59 -7.38 -15.66
N GLN A 19 -14.77 -7.84 -16.07
CA GLN A 19 -15.14 -7.87 -17.49
C GLN A 19 -15.25 -6.45 -18.07
N GLU A 20 -15.80 -5.48 -17.33
CA GLU A 20 -15.77 -4.07 -17.73
C GLU A 20 -14.34 -3.57 -17.94
N LEU A 21 -13.39 -3.98 -17.07
CA LEU A 21 -11.98 -3.63 -17.23
C LEU A 21 -11.32 -4.27 -18.46
N GLU A 22 -11.75 -5.45 -18.88
CA GLU A 22 -11.22 -6.09 -20.09
C GLU A 22 -11.52 -5.27 -21.34
N ASP A 23 -12.76 -4.79 -21.47
CA ASP A 23 -13.19 -3.98 -22.60
C ASP A 23 -12.43 -2.65 -22.65
N ILE A 24 -12.28 -1.98 -21.50
CA ILE A 24 -11.52 -0.72 -21.38
C ILE A 24 -10.04 -0.95 -21.71
N LYS A 25 -9.44 -2.05 -21.23
CA LYS A 25 -8.06 -2.46 -21.54
C LYS A 25 -7.87 -2.65 -23.05
N GLU A 26 -8.79 -3.32 -23.75
CA GLU A 26 -8.72 -3.44 -25.22
C GLU A 26 -8.86 -2.09 -25.92
N GLY A 27 -9.71 -1.18 -25.41
CA GLY A 27 -9.83 0.19 -25.90
C GLY A 27 -8.51 0.97 -25.79
N ILE A 28 -7.84 0.88 -24.65
CA ILE A 28 -6.52 1.48 -24.42
C ILE A 28 -5.47 0.89 -25.36
N ILE A 29 -5.42 -0.44 -25.50
CA ILE A 29 -4.47 -1.11 -26.40
C ILE A 29 -4.71 -0.71 -27.86
N HIS A 30 -5.97 -0.65 -28.29
CA HIS A 30 -6.33 -0.20 -29.63
C HIS A 30 -5.88 1.25 -29.87
N PHE A 31 -6.14 2.13 -28.90
CA PHE A 31 -5.67 3.51 -28.93
C PHE A 31 -4.15 3.58 -29.12
N LEU A 32 -3.35 2.87 -28.30
CA LEU A 32 -1.89 2.88 -28.37
C LEU A 32 -1.37 2.35 -29.72
N ASN A 33 -1.99 1.29 -30.26
CA ASN A 33 -1.63 0.73 -31.57
C ASN A 33 -1.90 1.69 -32.73
N SER A 34 -2.91 2.56 -32.61
CA SER A 34 -3.25 3.56 -33.64
C SER A 34 -2.22 4.70 -33.73
N ARG A 35 -1.37 4.89 -32.71
CA ARG A 35 -0.43 6.02 -32.64
C ARG A 35 0.84 5.74 -33.43
N LYS A 36 1.09 6.58 -34.43
CA LYS A 36 2.31 6.56 -35.27
C LYS A 36 3.52 7.23 -34.63
N LYS A 37 3.31 8.06 -33.60
CA LYS A 37 4.37 8.88 -32.98
C LYS A 37 5.25 8.12 -31.98
N LEU A 38 4.76 7.01 -31.43
CA LEU A 38 5.57 6.15 -30.55
C LEU A 38 6.40 5.20 -31.38
N ASP A 39 7.67 5.05 -31.00
CA ASP A 39 8.46 3.92 -31.46
C ASP A 39 7.87 2.60 -30.92
N GLU A 40 8.17 1.50 -31.61
CA GLU A 40 7.60 0.19 -31.27
C GLU A 40 8.05 -0.32 -29.89
N VAL A 41 9.23 0.08 -29.39
CA VAL A 41 9.69 -0.37 -28.07
C VAL A 41 8.85 0.29 -26.98
N THR A 42 8.69 1.62 -27.03
CA THR A 42 7.87 2.37 -26.07
C THR A 42 6.41 1.92 -26.11
N LYS A 43 5.85 1.73 -27.32
CA LYS A 43 4.48 1.24 -27.49
C LYS A 43 4.26 -0.14 -26.84
N ASN A 44 5.16 -1.09 -27.09
CA ASN A 44 5.07 -2.42 -26.51
C ASN A 44 5.21 -2.40 -24.98
N LEU A 45 6.04 -1.50 -24.44
CA LEU A 45 6.17 -1.31 -22.99
C LEU A 45 4.84 -0.84 -22.38
N TRP A 46 4.23 0.21 -22.93
CA TRP A 46 2.98 0.78 -22.41
C TRP A 46 1.82 -0.22 -22.52
N ILE A 47 1.73 -0.94 -23.64
CA ILE A 47 0.75 -2.03 -23.82
C ILE A 47 0.99 -3.14 -22.77
N SER A 48 2.24 -3.45 -22.45
CA SER A 48 2.56 -4.44 -21.42
C SER A 48 2.09 -3.99 -20.04
N ASP A 49 2.29 -2.73 -19.68
CA ASP A 49 1.84 -2.20 -18.38
C ASP A 49 0.30 -2.24 -18.24
N VAL A 50 -0.43 -1.91 -19.32
CA VAL A 50 -1.90 -2.02 -19.37
C VAL A 50 -2.37 -3.47 -19.21
N LYS A 51 -1.68 -4.42 -19.86
CA LYS A 51 -1.96 -5.85 -19.72
C LYS A 51 -1.66 -6.35 -18.31
N ASP A 52 -0.52 -5.96 -17.74
CA ASP A 52 -0.11 -6.35 -16.39
C ASP A 52 -1.11 -5.84 -15.34
N PHE A 53 -1.63 -4.62 -15.49
CA PHE A 53 -2.72 -4.10 -14.66
C PHE A 53 -3.92 -5.06 -14.65
N TYR A 54 -4.43 -5.42 -15.83
CA TYR A 54 -5.60 -6.29 -15.97
C TYR A 54 -5.32 -7.70 -15.41
N TYR A 55 -4.20 -8.32 -15.81
CA TYR A 55 -3.88 -9.68 -15.38
C TYR A 55 -3.61 -9.79 -13.88
N ASN A 56 -3.00 -8.77 -13.26
CA ASN A 56 -2.87 -8.73 -11.80
C ASN A 56 -4.25 -8.62 -11.11
N THR A 57 -5.21 -7.90 -11.70
CA THR A 57 -6.58 -7.84 -11.17
C THR A 57 -7.28 -9.20 -11.27
N VAL A 58 -7.13 -9.91 -12.39
CA VAL A 58 -7.65 -11.28 -12.57
C VAL A 58 -7.01 -12.24 -11.56
N ALA A 59 -5.68 -12.20 -11.42
CA ALA A 59 -4.96 -13.03 -10.46
C ALA A 59 -5.42 -12.76 -9.02
N ALA A 60 -5.65 -11.49 -8.67
CA ALA A 60 -6.21 -11.12 -7.37
C ALA A 60 -7.57 -11.80 -7.14
N TRP A 61 -8.46 -11.83 -8.13
CA TRP A 61 -9.76 -12.48 -8.03
C TRP A 61 -9.65 -14.00 -7.89
N GLU A 62 -8.78 -14.66 -8.65
CA GLU A 62 -8.55 -16.10 -8.55
C GLU A 62 -8.04 -16.51 -7.16
N MET A 63 -7.11 -15.72 -6.60
CA MET A 63 -6.60 -15.91 -5.24
C MET A 63 -7.69 -15.66 -4.20
N LEU A 64 -8.54 -14.64 -4.37
CA LEU A 64 -9.67 -14.38 -3.47
C LEU A 64 -10.69 -15.54 -3.48
N SER A 65 -11.01 -16.05 -4.67
CA SER A 65 -11.88 -17.22 -4.85
C SER A 65 -11.31 -18.45 -4.16
N SER A 66 -9.99 -18.65 -4.22
CA SER A 66 -9.29 -19.71 -3.48
C SER A 66 -9.31 -19.47 -1.96
N ALA A 67 -9.09 -18.23 -1.52
CA ALA A 67 -9.14 -17.82 -0.13
C ALA A 67 -10.51 -18.07 0.52
N SER A 68 -11.60 -17.95 -0.25
CA SER A 68 -12.96 -18.26 0.22
C SER A 68 -13.16 -19.70 0.69
N LYS A 69 -12.24 -20.60 0.32
CA LYS A 69 -12.19 -22.00 0.76
C LYS A 69 -11.35 -22.20 2.04
N GLY A 70 -10.86 -21.11 2.64
CA GLY A 70 -10.14 -21.10 3.93
C GLY A 70 -8.63 -20.84 3.84
N SER A 71 -8.09 -20.49 2.67
CA SER A 71 -6.65 -20.23 2.51
C SER A 71 -6.27 -18.79 2.86
N ILE A 72 -5.68 -18.58 4.03
CA ILE A 72 -5.20 -17.25 4.47
C ILE A 72 -4.07 -16.74 3.57
N LYS A 73 -3.19 -17.64 3.10
CA LYS A 73 -2.09 -17.28 2.20
C LYS A 73 -2.64 -16.70 0.89
N ASP A 74 -3.70 -17.28 0.35
CA ASP A 74 -4.30 -16.77 -0.89
C ASP A 74 -5.00 -15.43 -0.67
N LEU A 75 -5.54 -15.16 0.53
CA LEU A 75 -6.09 -13.85 0.86
C LEU A 75 -5.01 -12.75 0.82
N GLU A 76 -3.85 -13.00 1.43
CA GLU A 76 -2.74 -12.04 1.38
C GLU A 76 -2.16 -11.91 -0.04
N ASN A 77 -2.04 -13.01 -0.79
CA ASN A 77 -1.62 -12.95 -2.19
C ASN A 77 -2.61 -12.13 -3.05
N SER A 78 -3.91 -12.29 -2.82
CA SER A 78 -4.94 -11.52 -3.51
C SER A 78 -4.77 -10.02 -3.28
N LYS A 79 -4.55 -9.59 -2.04
CA LYS A 79 -4.23 -8.19 -1.73
C LYS A 79 -2.98 -7.72 -2.47
N ASN A 80 -1.90 -8.49 -2.43
CA ASN A 80 -0.64 -8.13 -3.09
C ASN A 80 -0.83 -7.93 -4.59
N PHE A 81 -1.52 -8.85 -5.27
CA PHE A 81 -1.84 -8.71 -6.70
C PHE A 81 -2.71 -7.49 -6.99
N LEU A 82 -3.70 -7.18 -6.14
CA LEU A 82 -4.53 -5.99 -6.31
C LEU A 82 -3.72 -4.69 -6.15
N HIS A 83 -2.77 -4.65 -5.21
CA HIS A 83 -1.85 -3.52 -5.07
C HIS A 83 -0.92 -3.38 -6.28
N LEU A 84 -0.37 -4.48 -6.79
CA LEU A 84 0.41 -4.47 -8.03
C LEU A 84 -0.40 -3.96 -9.22
N ALA A 85 -1.66 -4.38 -9.33
CA ALA A 85 -2.57 -3.90 -10.37
C ALA A 85 -2.77 -2.38 -10.30
N ARG A 86 -2.98 -1.82 -9.09
CA ARG A 86 -3.10 -0.38 -8.88
C ARG A 86 -1.84 0.38 -9.32
N GLY A 87 -0.65 -0.10 -8.93
CA GLY A 87 0.61 0.53 -9.34
C GLY A 87 0.81 0.52 -10.86
N ARG A 88 0.44 -0.59 -11.53
CA ARG A 88 0.46 -0.68 -13.00
C ARG A 88 -0.55 0.26 -13.65
N LEU A 89 -1.76 0.35 -13.10
CA LEU A 89 -2.78 1.28 -13.59
C LEU A 89 -2.30 2.73 -13.50
N SER A 90 -1.76 3.16 -12.36
CA SER A 90 -1.22 4.51 -12.17
C SER A 90 -0.16 4.84 -13.21
N LYS A 91 0.76 3.90 -13.48
CA LYS A 91 1.78 4.06 -14.52
C LYS A 91 1.16 4.22 -15.91
N SER A 92 0.22 3.34 -16.29
CA SER A 92 -0.47 3.41 -17.58
C SER A 92 -1.28 4.71 -17.74
N ILE A 93 -1.88 5.23 -16.67
CA ILE A 93 -2.57 6.52 -16.69
C ILE A 93 -1.59 7.67 -16.96
N SER A 94 -0.44 7.69 -16.29
CA SER A 94 0.59 8.71 -16.54
C SER A 94 1.09 8.67 -17.99
N GLU A 95 1.29 7.47 -18.54
CA GLU A 95 1.67 7.27 -19.94
C GLU A 95 0.57 7.73 -20.91
N LEU A 96 -0.70 7.46 -20.60
CA LEU A 96 -1.83 7.92 -21.40
C LEU A 96 -1.96 9.44 -21.39
N LYS A 97 -1.85 10.09 -20.22
CA LYS A 97 -1.94 11.56 -20.06
C LYS A 97 -0.89 12.34 -20.87
N TYR A 98 0.15 11.68 -21.38
CA TYR A 98 1.04 12.27 -22.39
C TYR A 98 0.29 12.76 -23.64
N TYR A 99 -0.86 12.16 -23.95
CA TYR A 99 -1.73 12.56 -25.04
C TYR A 99 -2.82 13.51 -24.55
N GLU A 100 -2.71 14.78 -24.91
CA GLU A 100 -3.71 15.82 -24.65
C GLU A 100 -4.92 15.67 -25.62
N GLU A 101 -5.64 14.55 -25.54
CA GLU A 101 -6.80 14.24 -26.40
C GLU A 101 -8.04 13.86 -25.56
N ASP A 102 -9.21 14.41 -25.87
CA ASP A 102 -10.47 14.13 -25.13
C ASP A 102 -10.79 12.63 -25.01
N LEU A 103 -10.44 11.84 -26.03
CA LEU A 103 -10.62 10.39 -26.01
C LEU A 103 -9.82 9.73 -24.89
N VAL A 104 -8.62 10.24 -24.61
CA VAL A 104 -7.72 9.73 -23.57
C VAL A 104 -8.25 10.08 -22.19
N ASP A 105 -8.71 11.31 -21.99
CA ASP A 105 -9.35 11.72 -20.74
C ASP A 105 -10.55 10.83 -20.41
N ASN A 106 -11.34 10.48 -21.43
CA ASN A 106 -12.46 9.55 -21.27
C ASN A 106 -11.98 8.14 -20.88
N LEU A 107 -10.97 7.59 -21.58
CA LEU A 107 -10.41 6.27 -21.26
C LEU A 107 -9.81 6.22 -19.84
N VAL A 108 -9.06 7.25 -19.44
CA VAL A 108 -8.48 7.39 -18.10
C VAL A 108 -9.59 7.41 -17.05
N LYS A 109 -10.60 8.26 -17.23
CA LYS A 109 -11.73 8.36 -16.31
C LYS A 109 -12.52 7.05 -16.21
N GLU A 110 -12.77 6.37 -17.34
CA GLU A 110 -13.49 5.10 -17.38
C GLU A 110 -12.72 4.00 -16.65
N VAL A 111 -11.41 3.89 -16.86
CA VAL A 111 -10.58 2.87 -16.18
C VAL A 111 -10.47 3.15 -14.69
N GLU A 112 -10.32 4.41 -14.27
CA GLU A 112 -10.26 4.78 -12.84
C GLU A 112 -11.57 4.44 -12.12
N ILE A 113 -12.71 4.84 -12.69
CA ILE A 113 -14.03 4.55 -12.10
C ILE A 113 -14.26 3.04 -12.00
N SER A 114 -13.95 2.31 -13.07
CA SER A 114 -14.19 0.86 -13.13
C SER A 114 -13.24 0.09 -12.20
N PHE A 115 -11.99 0.53 -12.08
CA PHE A 115 -11.04 -0.07 -11.14
C PHE A 115 -11.41 0.23 -9.69
N GLU A 116 -11.86 1.43 -9.35
CA GLU A 116 -12.29 1.75 -7.98
C GLU A 116 -13.54 0.95 -7.55
N LYS A 117 -14.45 0.62 -8.48
CA LYS A 117 -15.53 -0.35 -8.22
C LYS A 117 -14.97 -1.73 -7.87
N CYS A 118 -14.02 -2.24 -8.67
CA CYS A 118 -13.34 -3.51 -8.39
C CYS A 118 -12.68 -3.46 -7.01
N TRP A 119 -11.88 -2.43 -6.77
CA TRP A 119 -11.14 -2.21 -5.52
C TRP A 119 -12.06 -2.24 -4.31
N GLY A 120 -13.17 -1.50 -4.34
CA GLY A 120 -14.16 -1.49 -3.27
C GLY A 120 -14.77 -2.88 -3.00
N ALA A 121 -15.09 -3.62 -4.07
CA ALA A 121 -15.64 -4.96 -3.95
C ALA A 121 -14.63 -5.97 -3.36
N PHE A 122 -13.36 -5.91 -3.78
CA PHE A 122 -12.27 -6.69 -3.18
C PHE A 122 -12.10 -6.38 -1.70
N HIS A 123 -12.01 -5.09 -1.34
CA HIS A 123 -11.83 -4.67 0.05
C HIS A 123 -12.98 -5.12 0.96
N PHE A 124 -14.21 -5.10 0.45
CA PHE A 124 -15.35 -5.64 1.18
C PHE A 124 -15.17 -7.13 1.48
N GLU A 125 -14.77 -7.93 0.49
CA GLU A 125 -14.50 -9.36 0.70
C GLU A 125 -13.29 -9.61 1.60
N PHE A 126 -12.22 -8.81 1.47
CA PHE A 126 -11.05 -8.92 2.35
C PHE A 126 -11.43 -8.73 3.81
N LYS A 127 -12.25 -7.71 4.14
CA LYS A 127 -12.71 -7.48 5.51
C LYS A 127 -13.54 -8.64 6.05
N ARG A 128 -14.34 -9.30 5.19
CA ARG A 128 -15.19 -10.42 5.59
C ARG A 128 -14.44 -11.74 5.75
N LEU A 129 -13.52 -12.01 4.82
CA LEU A 129 -12.71 -13.24 4.81
C LEU A 129 -11.50 -13.15 5.72
N ALA A 130 -11.10 -11.93 6.13
CA ALA A 130 -10.09 -11.74 7.15
C ALA A 130 -10.44 -12.63 8.35
N PRO A 131 -9.50 -13.46 8.84
CA PRO A 131 -9.72 -14.22 10.04
C PRO A 131 -10.25 -13.27 11.11
N ARG A 132 -11.38 -13.59 11.75
CA ARG A 132 -11.82 -12.86 12.94
C ARG A 132 -10.60 -12.81 13.84
N MET A 133 -10.04 -11.62 14.02
CA MET A 133 -8.84 -11.48 14.82
C MET A 133 -9.22 -12.01 16.18
N LYS A 134 -8.71 -13.19 16.54
CA LYS A 134 -8.79 -13.66 17.93
C LYS A 134 -8.20 -12.51 18.71
N ILE A 135 -8.95 -12.00 19.68
CA ILE A 135 -8.54 -10.89 20.55
C ILE A 135 -7.09 -11.15 20.90
N ILE A 136 -6.19 -10.44 20.22
CA ILE A 136 -4.76 -10.63 20.44
C ILE A 136 -4.58 -10.13 21.87
N LYS A 137 -3.80 -10.86 22.66
CA LYS A 137 -3.30 -10.30 23.93
C LYS A 137 -2.86 -8.85 23.69
N PRO A 138 -2.98 -7.95 24.68
CA PRO A 138 -2.60 -6.57 24.52
C PRO A 138 -1.28 -6.46 23.74
N ILE A 139 -1.34 -5.87 22.54
CA ILE A 139 -0.17 -5.74 21.68
C ILE A 139 0.72 -4.71 22.37
N ALA A 140 1.95 -5.10 22.70
CA ALA A 140 2.92 -4.20 23.28
C ALA A 140 3.13 -3.01 22.33
N ARG A 141 3.09 -1.79 22.86
CA ARG A 141 3.26 -0.56 22.06
C ARG A 141 4.66 -0.46 21.46
N ILE A 142 5.65 -0.98 22.20
CA ILE A 142 7.05 -1.04 21.83
C ILE A 142 7.58 -2.41 22.24
N VAL A 143 8.33 -3.06 21.36
CA VAL A 143 9.00 -4.33 21.61
C VAL A 143 10.50 -4.09 21.59
N LYS A 144 11.14 -4.22 22.74
CA LYS A 144 12.61 -4.24 22.82
C LYS A 144 13.11 -5.62 22.40
N VAL A 145 13.78 -5.70 21.25
CA VAL A 145 14.35 -6.95 20.72
C VAL A 145 15.74 -7.18 21.32
N SER A 146 16.54 -6.13 21.41
CA SER A 146 17.86 -6.13 22.04
C SER A 146 18.18 -4.75 22.62
N ASP A 147 19.39 -4.54 23.15
CA ASP A 147 19.84 -3.20 23.56
C ASP A 147 20.04 -2.25 22.37
N SER A 148 20.19 -2.79 21.18
CA SER A 148 20.42 -2.05 19.94
C SER A 148 19.24 -2.11 18.98
N GLU A 149 18.07 -2.66 19.36
CA GLU A 149 16.94 -2.85 18.44
C GLU A 149 15.58 -2.76 19.13
N TYR A 150 14.69 -1.94 18.55
CA TYR A 150 13.32 -1.72 18.99
C TYR A 150 12.35 -1.79 17.82
N HIS A 151 11.20 -2.42 18.03
CA HIS A 151 10.12 -2.51 17.04
C HIS A 151 8.86 -1.84 17.59
N LEU A 152 8.13 -1.13 16.72
CA LEU A 152 6.81 -0.59 17.02
C LEU A 152 5.78 -1.33 16.16
N PRO A 153 5.00 -2.25 16.75
CA PRO A 153 3.99 -2.99 16.03
C PRO A 153 2.72 -2.15 15.81
N CYS A 154 2.00 -2.48 14.73
CA CYS A 154 0.65 -1.99 14.50
C CYS A 154 -0.27 -2.41 15.66
N LEU A 155 -1.03 -1.46 16.22
CA LEU A 155 -1.97 -1.77 17.31
C LEU A 155 -3.10 -2.70 16.87
N VAL A 156 -3.46 -2.71 15.59
CA VAL A 156 -4.57 -3.53 15.10
C VAL A 156 -4.13 -4.99 14.93
N CYS A 157 -3.01 -5.22 14.25
CA CYS A 157 -2.61 -6.58 13.86
C CYS A 157 -1.31 -7.09 14.45
N GLY A 158 -0.53 -6.26 15.15
CA GLY A 158 0.76 -6.65 15.71
C GLY A 158 1.88 -6.80 14.69
N LYS A 159 1.62 -6.68 13.37
CA LYS A 159 2.67 -6.61 12.33
C LYS A 159 3.64 -5.47 12.69
N ILE A 160 4.94 -5.68 12.56
CA ILE A 160 5.93 -4.64 12.83
C ILE A 160 5.83 -3.54 11.78
N SER A 161 5.47 -2.32 12.19
CA SER A 161 5.32 -1.18 11.30
C SER A 161 6.56 -0.33 11.23
N VAL A 162 7.26 -0.18 12.36
CA VAL A 162 8.50 0.59 12.45
C VAL A 162 9.57 -0.24 13.14
N LYS A 163 10.80 -0.17 12.62
CA LYS A 163 11.99 -0.74 13.25
C LYS A 163 13.05 0.33 13.44
N TYR A 164 13.73 0.24 14.56
CA TYR A 164 14.98 0.94 14.82
C TYR A 164 16.04 -0.06 15.21
N ASN A 165 17.20 -0.02 14.57
CA ASN A 165 18.35 -0.79 15.00
C ASN A 165 19.66 0.00 14.84
N ILE A 166 20.65 -0.32 15.66
CA ILE A 166 22.03 0.10 15.38
C ILE A 166 22.65 -0.90 14.41
N GLY A 167 23.19 -0.43 13.31
CA GLY A 167 23.74 -1.28 12.25
C GLY A 167 24.25 -0.47 11.07
N PHE A 168 24.42 -1.12 9.91
CA PHE A 168 24.83 -0.44 8.69
C PHE A 168 23.60 -0.15 7.83
N GLY A 169 23.46 1.09 7.40
CA GLY A 169 22.45 1.46 6.41
C GLY A 169 22.73 0.83 5.06
N ARG A 170 21.75 0.86 4.16
CA ARG A 170 21.87 0.27 2.81
C ARG A 170 23.06 0.85 2.02
N PHE A 171 23.44 2.09 2.31
CA PHE A 171 24.47 2.84 1.58
C PHE A 171 25.53 3.45 2.51
N ASP A 172 25.58 3.03 3.78
CA ASP A 172 26.51 3.60 4.75
C ASP A 172 27.61 2.61 5.11
N ASP A 173 28.85 3.09 5.06
CA ASP A 173 30.04 2.34 5.52
C ASP A 173 30.27 2.50 7.04
N LEU A 174 29.46 3.33 7.69
CA LEU A 174 29.55 3.62 9.12
C LEU A 174 28.32 3.10 9.84
N GLU A 175 28.54 2.59 11.05
CA GLU A 175 27.46 2.15 11.93
C GLU A 175 26.58 3.35 12.31
N SER A 176 25.28 3.22 12.06
CA SER A 176 24.26 4.26 12.15
C SER A 176 23.04 3.77 12.93
N LEU A 177 22.13 4.69 13.26
CA LEU A 177 20.79 4.36 13.73
C LEU A 177 19.89 4.19 12.49
N VAL A 178 19.54 2.96 12.17
CA VAL A 178 18.72 2.62 11.01
C VAL A 178 17.25 2.66 11.41
N TYR A 179 16.47 3.43 10.66
CA TYR A 179 15.02 3.51 10.71
C TYR A 179 14.42 2.79 9.49
N THR A 180 13.42 1.95 9.73
CA THR A 180 12.57 1.35 8.69
C THR A 180 11.12 1.60 9.06
N GLY A 181 10.45 2.46 8.29
CA GLY A 181 9.03 2.79 8.46
C GLY A 181 8.15 2.08 7.43
N ILE A 182 6.92 2.58 7.30
CA ILE A 182 5.94 2.04 6.32
C ILE A 182 6.08 2.64 4.92
N THR A 183 6.60 3.86 4.77
CA THR A 183 6.81 4.51 3.47
C THR A 183 8.27 4.42 3.02
N HIS A 184 9.22 4.59 3.95
CA HIS A 184 10.63 4.64 3.60
C HIS A 184 11.56 4.06 4.69
N SER A 185 12.86 4.03 4.38
CA SER A 185 13.92 3.65 5.32
C SER A 185 15.07 4.65 5.23
N ARG A 186 15.71 4.95 6.36
CA ARG A 186 16.83 5.90 6.40
C ARG A 186 17.78 5.59 7.54
N SER A 187 19.01 6.06 7.40
CA SER A 187 20.01 6.05 8.46
C SER A 187 20.15 7.43 9.10
N LEU A 188 20.24 7.44 10.41
CA LEU A 188 20.51 8.61 11.24
C LEU A 188 21.86 8.44 11.92
N ARG A 189 22.44 9.55 12.39
CA ARG A 189 23.70 9.51 13.14
C ARG A 189 23.53 8.64 14.39
N ARG A 190 24.52 7.79 14.66
CA ARG A 190 24.50 6.83 15.77
C ARG A 190 24.38 7.48 17.15
N ASP A 191 24.97 8.67 17.33
CA ASP A 191 24.95 9.41 18.61
C ASP A 191 23.53 9.78 19.06
N LEU A 192 22.57 9.86 18.12
CA LEU A 192 21.16 10.14 18.41
C LEU A 192 20.40 8.95 19.02
N ALA A 193 20.96 7.74 18.98
CA ALA A 193 20.28 6.54 19.46
C ALA A 193 19.91 6.59 20.95
N ASN A 194 20.77 7.20 21.78
CA ASN A 194 20.53 7.27 23.21
C ASN A 194 19.26 8.08 23.54
N GLU A 195 19.08 9.23 22.89
CA GLU A 195 17.89 10.08 23.06
C GLU A 195 16.62 9.34 22.61
N LEU A 196 16.68 8.68 21.45
CA LEU A 196 15.56 7.89 20.94
C LEU A 196 15.21 6.72 21.86
N PHE A 197 16.20 5.95 22.30
CA PHE A 197 15.99 4.76 23.13
C PHE A 197 15.49 5.10 24.53
N VAL A 198 15.74 6.30 25.04
CA VAL A 198 15.08 6.79 26.26
C VAL A 198 13.58 6.93 26.05
N ASN A 199 13.14 7.51 24.92
CA ASN A 199 11.71 7.58 24.60
C ASN A 199 11.08 6.19 24.42
N MET A 200 11.81 5.25 23.79
CA MET A 200 11.36 3.85 23.62
C MET A 200 11.17 3.13 24.96
N LYS A 201 12.13 3.26 25.89
CA LYS A 201 12.06 2.62 27.21
C LYS A 201 10.89 3.14 28.05
N ASN A 202 10.51 4.40 27.84
CA ASN A 202 9.40 5.04 28.54
C ASN A 202 8.05 4.89 27.80
N GLU A 203 8.00 4.11 26.71
CA GLU A 203 6.81 3.96 25.85
C GLU A 203 6.21 5.29 25.36
N ASN A 204 7.06 6.32 25.19
CA ASN A 204 6.66 7.66 24.78
C ASN A 204 6.60 7.79 23.25
N ILE A 205 5.54 7.28 22.62
CA ILE A 205 5.40 7.31 21.15
C ILE A 205 5.38 8.73 20.61
N LEU A 206 4.70 9.67 21.29
CA LEU A 206 4.74 11.08 20.92
C LEU A 206 6.17 11.64 20.91
N GLY A 207 6.98 11.31 21.91
CA GLY A 207 8.39 11.71 21.96
C GLY A 207 9.23 11.11 20.84
N ILE A 208 8.95 9.86 20.45
CA ILE A 208 9.58 9.23 19.26
C ILE A 208 9.18 9.98 17.98
N HIS A 209 7.89 10.30 17.83
CA HIS A 209 7.41 11.08 16.69
C HIS A 209 8.08 12.45 16.61
N GLN A 210 8.15 13.20 17.72
CA GLN A 210 8.81 14.50 17.80
C GLN A 210 10.32 14.41 17.52
N PHE A 211 10.98 13.35 17.98
CA PHE A 211 12.37 13.08 17.63
C PHE A 211 12.54 12.93 16.11
N MET A 212 11.65 12.19 15.44
CA MET A 212 11.69 12.04 13.99
C MET A 212 11.41 13.36 13.27
N GLN A 213 10.48 14.18 13.77
CA GLN A 213 10.24 15.54 13.26
C GLN A 213 11.49 16.41 13.28
N LYS A 214 12.28 16.27 14.35
CA LYS A 214 13.48 17.07 14.56
C LYS A 214 14.66 16.64 13.69
N TYR A 215 14.83 15.34 13.46
CA TYR A 215 16.08 14.80 12.90
C TYR A 215 15.94 14.11 11.54
N HIS A 216 14.72 13.86 11.07
CA HIS A 216 14.48 13.02 9.90
C HIS A 216 13.56 13.66 8.86
N SER A 217 12.28 13.86 9.18
CA SER A 217 11.29 14.47 8.28
C SER A 217 10.26 15.25 9.09
N PRO A 218 9.75 16.39 8.60
CA PRO A 218 8.77 17.22 9.31
C PRO A 218 7.45 16.48 9.66
N GLU A 219 7.11 15.43 8.92
CA GLU A 219 5.94 14.55 9.10
C GLU A 219 6.14 13.56 10.27
N GLY A 220 7.38 13.38 10.73
CA GLY A 220 7.75 12.51 11.84
C GLY A 220 7.70 11.01 11.50
N LEU A 221 7.18 10.21 12.43
CA LEU A 221 6.95 8.77 12.20
C LEU A 221 5.86 8.53 11.15
N ASP A 222 6.16 7.88 10.03
CA ASP A 222 5.18 7.60 8.95
C ASP A 222 4.02 6.67 9.36
N ALA A 223 4.20 5.87 10.42
CA ALA A 223 3.23 4.90 10.91
C ALA A 223 2.34 5.41 12.06
N TYR A 224 2.51 6.66 12.51
CA TYR A 224 1.93 7.17 13.75
C TYR A 224 0.71 8.07 13.54
N CYS A 225 -0.36 7.89 14.32
CA CYS A 225 -1.49 8.82 14.38
C CYS A 225 -1.43 9.65 15.69
N PRO A 226 -1.14 10.97 15.61
CA PRO A 226 -1.03 11.83 16.80
C PRO A 226 -2.30 11.92 17.66
N GLN A 227 -3.48 11.92 17.03
CA GLN A 227 -4.76 11.99 17.76
C GLN A 227 -5.06 10.71 18.55
N CYS A 228 -4.53 9.57 18.10
CA CYS A 228 -4.76 8.27 18.70
C CYS A 228 -3.62 7.84 19.64
N ASP A 229 -2.46 8.49 19.53
CA ASP A 229 -1.19 8.10 20.15
C ASP A 229 -0.82 6.63 19.87
N LYS A 230 -0.96 6.22 18.60
CA LYS A 230 -0.90 4.81 18.17
C LYS A 230 -0.16 4.62 16.85
N ILE A 231 0.42 3.43 16.69
CA ILE A 231 1.15 2.99 15.49
C ILE A 231 0.26 2.06 14.66
N TYR A 232 0.28 2.23 13.35
CA TYR A 232 -0.49 1.47 12.38
C TYR A 232 0.43 0.97 11.26
N CYS A 233 0.20 -0.23 10.73
CA CYS A 233 0.90 -0.68 9.53
C CYS A 233 0.25 -0.04 8.30
N TRP A 234 0.92 -0.07 7.15
CA TRP A 234 0.42 0.46 5.88
C TRP A 234 -1.07 0.16 5.63
N GLU A 235 -1.46 -1.11 5.76
CA GLU A 235 -2.86 -1.57 5.57
C GLU A 235 -3.84 -0.90 6.56
N HIS A 236 -3.53 -0.87 7.85
CA HIS A 236 -4.43 -0.35 8.89
C HIS A 236 -4.35 1.17 9.04
N TYR A 237 -3.29 1.79 8.53
CA TYR A 237 -3.23 3.23 8.37
C TYR A 237 -3.82 3.67 7.03
N GLU A 238 -4.39 2.75 6.24
CA GLU A 238 -4.93 3.01 4.89
C GLU A 238 -4.04 3.97 4.10
N ALA A 239 -2.72 3.72 4.12
CA ALA A 239 -1.75 4.61 3.49
C ALA A 239 -1.94 4.61 1.97
N ARG A 240 -1.98 5.81 1.38
CA ARG A 240 -2.22 6.04 -0.04
C ARG A 240 -1.26 7.11 -0.56
N GLU A 241 -0.55 6.74 -1.61
CA GLU A 241 0.25 7.65 -2.42
C GLU A 241 -0.70 8.53 -3.25
N GLU A 242 -0.41 9.82 -3.30
CA GLU A 242 -1.04 10.80 -4.19
C GLU A 242 0.00 11.24 -5.22
N TYR A 243 -0.45 11.38 -6.46
CA TYR A 243 0.39 11.75 -7.60
C TYR A 243 -0.14 13.04 -8.20
N ASP A 244 0.75 13.99 -8.46
CA ASP A 244 0.46 15.24 -9.17
C ASP A 244 1.24 15.26 -10.49
N ASP A 245 0.54 15.56 -11.58
CA ASP A 245 1.08 15.50 -12.95
C ASP A 245 1.85 14.20 -13.31
N GLY A 246 1.45 13.07 -12.70
CA GLY A 246 2.07 11.77 -12.92
C GLY A 246 3.36 11.53 -12.14
N PHE A 247 3.77 12.47 -11.29
CA PHE A 247 4.87 12.34 -10.34
C PHE A 247 4.34 12.08 -8.95
N TYR A 248 5.13 11.35 -8.14
CA TYR A 248 4.80 11.19 -6.73
C TYR A 248 4.81 12.57 -6.07
N ASP A 249 3.70 12.92 -5.41
CA ASP A 249 3.56 14.16 -4.66
C ASP A 249 3.77 13.86 -3.17
N CYS A 250 2.86 13.11 -2.56
CA CYS A 250 2.93 12.79 -1.14
C CYS A 250 2.20 11.48 -0.79
N THR A 251 2.32 11.01 0.46
CA THR A 251 1.53 9.89 0.98
C THR A 251 0.69 10.35 2.15
N TYR A 252 -0.60 9.97 2.16
CA TYR A 252 -1.51 10.17 3.28
C TYR A 252 -1.83 8.86 4.00
N GLY A 253 -1.84 8.90 5.34
CA GLY A 253 -2.36 7.82 6.18
C GLY A 253 -3.69 8.21 6.84
N THR A 254 -4.70 7.34 6.77
CA THR A 254 -5.99 7.43 7.47
C THR A 254 -6.14 6.29 8.47
N CYS A 255 -6.12 6.59 9.77
CA CYS A 255 -6.18 5.54 10.79
C CYS A 255 -7.59 4.94 10.92
N PRO A 256 -7.79 3.82 11.64
CA PRO A 256 -9.11 3.17 11.78
C PRO A 256 -10.18 4.05 12.45
N ASN A 257 -9.77 5.13 13.11
CA ASN A 257 -10.68 6.14 13.70
C ASN A 257 -11.00 7.30 12.74
N GLY A 258 -10.54 7.24 11.49
CA GLY A 258 -10.80 8.25 10.45
C GLY A 258 -9.88 9.46 10.47
N HIS A 259 -8.82 9.49 11.30
CA HIS A 259 -7.86 10.60 11.30
C HIS A 259 -6.90 10.48 10.11
N ARG A 260 -6.96 11.43 9.19
CA ARG A 260 -6.09 11.53 8.02
C ARG A 260 -4.96 12.55 8.25
N ARG A 261 -3.74 12.25 7.80
CA ARG A 261 -2.63 13.22 7.69
C ARG A 261 -1.63 12.80 6.61
N MET A 262 -0.83 13.76 6.15
CA MET A 262 0.36 13.48 5.34
C MET A 262 1.40 12.77 6.21
N ILE A 263 2.01 11.72 5.68
CA ILE A 263 3.00 10.87 6.36
C ILE A 263 4.34 10.81 5.63
N ASP A 264 4.38 11.28 4.38
CA ASP A 264 5.55 11.38 3.52
C ASP A 264 5.26 12.45 2.46
N ASP A 265 6.29 13.23 2.10
CA ASP A 265 6.31 14.32 1.12
C ASP A 265 7.70 14.29 0.46
#